data_AF-A0A8S2YFA7-F1
#
_entry.id   AF-A0A8S2YFA7-F1
#
_cell.length_a   1.000
_cell.length_b   1.000
_cell.length_c   1.000
_cell.angle_alpha   90.00
_cell.angle_beta   90.00
_cell.angle_gamma   90.00
#
_symmetry.space_group_name_H-M   'P 1'
#
loop_
_entity.id
_entity.type
_entity.pdbx_description
1 polymer ?
#
loop_
_entity_poly.entity_id
_entity_poly.type
_entity_poly.pdbx_seq_one_letter_code
_entity_poly.pdbx_strand_id
1 'polypeptide(L)'
;SSSSFLLSGYGVANTYTSNDIVRRWIYIFENCFQKQIRIIGFSTGIILFLSLFLPNGDNKYLRAMRLMSGFFASLSNMKLHQRPEAFEIHLPSKWPWFYLRRQQLLLFLQDPTHLATKWRNRLLSSAAQLMMGRQLISIQHLQDIIDSDAYSKLDHGLVRTDINPKDRQNYRSCEKLTSNDLLNIVRSNPKTSGTFVYLHLLKLLIAAYIEKSTTIAERLHSAWVVVFVCRLWWSWLKNKIFANKSSLSPATKNKKKKNSIDKYFITKTAYLSVEINAHNLLY
;
A
#
# COMPACT_ATOMS: atom_id res chain seq x y z
N SER A 1 -11.21 -10.08 23.61
CA SER A 1 -10.04 -9.66 22.82
C SER A 1 -8.95 -10.71 22.97
N SER A 2 -8.46 -11.29 21.88
CA SER A 2 -7.30 -12.19 21.91
C SER A 2 -6.01 -11.37 21.96
N SER A 3 -5.20 -11.57 23.01
CA SER A 3 -3.88 -10.96 23.13
C SER A 3 -2.96 -11.44 22.00
N SER A 4 -2.20 -10.53 21.40
CA SER A 4 -1.17 -10.89 20.41
C SER A 4 0.00 -11.54 21.13
N PHE A 5 0.17 -12.85 20.97
CA PHE A 5 1.32 -13.57 21.53
C PHE A 5 2.49 -13.55 20.55
N LEU A 6 3.66 -13.10 21.02
CA LEU A 6 4.89 -13.28 20.28
C LEU A 6 5.33 -14.74 20.41
N LEU A 7 5.00 -15.56 19.41
CA LEU A 7 5.39 -16.97 19.39
C LEU A 7 6.91 -17.16 19.26
N SER A 8 7.60 -16.23 18.60
CA SER A 8 9.05 -16.30 18.38
C SER A 8 9.60 -15.01 17.76
N GLY A 9 10.85 -14.66 18.08
CA GLY A 9 11.60 -13.59 17.43
C GLY A 9 12.91 -14.13 16.86
N TYR A 10 13.24 -13.79 15.61
CA TYR A 10 14.48 -14.23 14.96
C TYR A 10 15.12 -13.07 14.19
N GLY A 11 16.43 -12.88 14.37
CA GLY A 11 17.23 -12.01 13.52
C GLY A 11 17.42 -12.63 12.14
N VAL A 12 17.35 -11.82 11.08
CA VAL A 12 17.58 -12.29 9.71
C VAL A 12 18.65 -11.42 9.05
N ALA A 13 19.71 -12.05 8.53
CA ALA A 13 20.78 -11.35 7.80
C ALA A 13 20.28 -10.77 6.47
N ASN A 14 20.91 -9.74 5.91
CA ASN A 14 20.39 -9.07 4.70
C ASN A 14 20.37 -9.94 3.41
N THR A 15 20.89 -11.17 3.47
CA THR A 15 21.09 -12.09 2.33
C THR A 15 19.87 -12.92 1.94
N TYR A 16 18.83 -13.04 2.78
CA TYR A 16 17.66 -13.87 2.41
C TYR A 16 16.92 -13.33 1.19
N THR A 17 16.37 -14.22 0.39
CA THR A 17 15.59 -13.94 -0.81
C THR A 17 14.09 -14.14 -0.55
N SER A 18 13.24 -13.72 -1.49
CA SER A 18 11.81 -14.03 -1.43
C SER A 18 11.51 -15.53 -1.42
N ASN A 19 12.37 -16.35 -2.04
CA ASN A 19 12.19 -17.81 -2.03
C ASN A 19 12.44 -18.39 -0.63
N ASP A 20 13.40 -17.84 0.11
CA ASP A 20 13.69 -18.27 1.48
C ASP A 20 12.52 -17.93 2.42
N ILE A 21 11.88 -16.78 2.23
CA ILE A 21 10.64 -16.41 2.94
C ILE A 21 9.52 -17.40 2.64
N VAL A 22 9.32 -17.74 1.35
CA VAL A 22 8.30 -18.73 0.95
C VAL A 22 8.57 -20.09 1.61
N ARG A 23 9.81 -20.59 1.53
CA ARG A 23 10.21 -21.85 2.18
C ARG A 23 9.93 -21.83 3.68
N ARG A 24 10.23 -20.71 4.34
CA ARG A 24 9.96 -20.52 5.77
C ARG A 24 8.46 -20.55 6.09
N TRP A 25 7.63 -19.83 5.33
CA TRP A 25 6.18 -19.84 5.54
C TRP A 25 5.57 -21.22 5.33
N ILE A 26 6.06 -21.97 4.33
CA ILE A 26 5.63 -23.36 4.11
C ILE A 26 6.06 -24.23 5.29
N TYR A 27 7.30 -24.12 5.76
CA TYR A 27 7.76 -24.85 6.94
C TYR A 27 6.89 -24.56 8.17
N ILE A 28 6.57 -23.28 8.43
CA ILE A 28 5.68 -22.88 9.53
C ILE A 28 4.29 -23.49 9.36
N PHE A 29 3.72 -23.41 8.15
CA PHE A 29 2.42 -24.00 7.83
C PHE A 29 2.41 -25.51 8.10
N GLU A 30 3.37 -26.26 7.60
CA GLU A 30 3.50 -27.71 7.80
C GLU A 30 3.59 -28.09 9.28
N ASN A 31 4.46 -27.42 10.04
CA ASN A 31 4.66 -27.71 11.46
C ASN A 31 3.41 -27.41 12.30
N CYS A 32 2.69 -26.32 11.99
CA CYS A 32 1.42 -26.03 12.64
C CYS A 32 0.35 -27.03 12.24
N PHE A 33 0.28 -27.40 10.97
CA PHE A 33 -0.70 -28.35 10.45
C PHE A 33 -0.54 -29.74 11.08
N GLN A 34 0.69 -30.23 11.25
CA GLN A 34 0.99 -31.48 11.99
C GLN A 34 0.47 -31.46 13.43
N LYS A 35 0.39 -30.27 14.05
CA LYS A 35 -0.15 -30.05 15.39
C LYS A 35 -1.65 -29.75 15.38
N GLN A 36 -2.35 -29.99 14.27
CA GLN A 36 -3.78 -29.69 14.08
C GLN A 36 -4.11 -28.19 14.20
N ILE A 37 -3.14 -27.31 13.93
CA ILE A 37 -3.32 -25.86 13.91
C ILE A 37 -3.36 -25.39 12.46
N ARG A 38 -4.53 -24.92 11.99
CA ARG A 38 -4.69 -24.39 10.64
C ARG A 38 -4.32 -22.91 10.59
N ILE A 39 -3.25 -22.59 9.87
CA ILE A 39 -2.91 -21.20 9.54
C ILE A 39 -3.75 -20.77 8.33
N ILE A 40 -4.52 -19.70 8.49
CA ILE A 40 -5.39 -19.15 7.43
C ILE A 40 -4.63 -18.09 6.60
N GLY A 41 -3.66 -17.40 7.19
CA GLY A 41 -2.87 -16.42 6.46
C GLY A 41 -1.69 -15.87 7.23
N PHE A 42 -0.85 -15.13 6.51
CA PHE A 42 0.29 -14.40 7.04
C PHE A 42 0.08 -12.90 6.88
N SER A 43 0.23 -12.17 7.99
CA SER A 43 0.37 -10.72 7.95
C SER A 43 1.84 -10.35 8.09
N THR A 44 2.33 -9.42 7.28
CA THR A 44 3.69 -8.88 7.43
C THR A 44 3.67 -7.37 7.61
N GLY A 45 4.23 -6.92 8.72
CA GLY A 45 4.78 -5.58 8.86
C GLY A 45 6.30 -5.68 8.94
N ILE A 46 7.02 -4.92 8.12
CA ILE A 46 8.40 -4.59 8.48
C ILE A 46 8.32 -3.41 9.44
N ILE A 47 8.83 -3.63 10.65
CA ILE A 47 9.13 -2.55 11.59
C ILE A 47 10.06 -1.58 10.85
N LEU A 48 9.65 -0.32 10.69
CA LEU A 48 10.35 0.72 9.92
C LEU A 48 11.83 0.88 10.32
N PHE A 49 12.21 0.52 11.55
CA PHE A 49 13.61 0.47 11.98
C PHE A 49 14.44 -0.47 11.09
N LEU A 50 13.89 -1.62 10.70
CA LEU A 50 14.52 -2.51 9.72
C LEU A 50 14.52 -1.90 8.33
N SER A 51 13.56 -1.07 7.92
CA SER A 51 13.62 -0.43 6.59
C SER A 51 14.76 0.59 6.42
N LEU A 52 15.30 1.13 7.53
CA LEU A 52 16.54 1.92 7.53
C LEU A 52 17.79 1.06 7.29
N PHE A 53 17.79 -0.20 7.73
CA PHE A 53 18.90 -1.16 7.55
C PHE A 53 18.70 -2.17 6.39
N LEU A 54 17.47 -2.28 5.89
CA LEU A 54 16.98 -3.14 4.82
C LEU A 54 16.13 -2.30 3.87
N PRO A 55 16.74 -1.45 3.02
CA PRO A 55 16.01 -0.67 2.01
C PRO A 55 15.20 -1.53 1.03
N ASN A 56 15.36 -2.86 1.07
CA ASN A 56 14.70 -3.84 0.20
C ASN A 56 13.83 -4.88 0.94
N GLY A 57 13.70 -4.85 2.26
CA GLY A 57 12.97 -5.87 3.02
C GLY A 57 11.51 -6.01 2.60
N ASP A 58 10.80 -4.87 2.45
CA ASP A 58 9.40 -4.82 2.04
C ASP A 58 9.19 -5.43 0.65
N ASN A 59 10.15 -5.21 -0.25
CA ASN A 59 10.12 -5.78 -1.59
C ASN A 59 10.19 -7.31 -1.56
N LYS A 60 10.95 -7.89 -0.60
CA LYS A 60 11.16 -9.34 -0.53
C LYS A 60 9.92 -10.06 0.01
N TYR A 61 9.32 -9.58 1.11
CA TYR A 61 8.09 -10.14 1.67
C TYR A 61 6.90 -9.96 0.74
N LEU A 62 6.70 -8.75 0.20
CA LEU A 62 5.62 -8.52 -0.77
C LEU A 62 5.78 -9.38 -2.03
N ARG A 63 7.02 -9.61 -2.49
CA ARG A 63 7.28 -10.56 -3.58
C ARG A 63 6.99 -12.01 -3.19
N ALA A 64 7.29 -12.43 -1.96
CA ALA A 64 6.93 -13.76 -1.45
C ALA A 64 5.41 -13.96 -1.41
N MET A 65 4.66 -12.99 -0.89
CA MET A 65 3.19 -13.01 -0.90
C MET A 65 2.63 -13.15 -2.33
N ARG A 66 3.19 -12.38 -3.27
CA ARG A 66 2.81 -12.46 -4.69
C ARG A 66 3.09 -13.81 -5.31
N LEU A 67 4.25 -14.40 -5.00
CA LEU A 67 4.64 -15.71 -5.50
C LEU A 67 3.71 -16.82 -5.00
N MET A 68 3.33 -16.79 -3.72
CA MET A 68 2.44 -17.79 -3.13
C MET A 68 0.98 -17.62 -3.55
N SER A 69 0.49 -16.38 -3.60
CA SER A 69 -0.91 -16.09 -3.97
C SER A 69 -1.19 -16.13 -5.48
N GLY A 70 -0.14 -16.17 -6.31
CA GLY A 70 -0.27 -16.04 -7.75
C GLY A 70 -0.50 -14.61 -8.24
N PHE A 71 -0.36 -13.60 -7.36
CA PHE A 71 -0.62 -12.19 -7.69
C PHE A 71 0.47 -11.60 -8.60
N PHE A 72 0.23 -11.65 -9.91
CA PHE A 72 1.16 -11.22 -10.96
C PHE A 72 2.56 -11.85 -10.85
N ALA A 73 2.66 -13.05 -10.27
CA ALA A 73 3.90 -13.80 -10.10
C ALA A 73 3.57 -15.29 -9.92
N SER A 74 4.50 -16.19 -10.24
CA SER A 74 4.31 -17.63 -10.10
C SER A 74 5.58 -18.32 -9.64
N LEU A 75 5.44 -19.27 -8.72
CA LEU A 75 6.46 -20.27 -8.42
C LEU A 75 6.37 -21.37 -9.48
N SER A 76 7.41 -21.53 -10.31
CA SER A 76 7.45 -22.57 -11.35
C SER A 76 7.49 -23.98 -10.76
N ASN A 77 8.14 -24.14 -9.60
CA ASN A 77 8.50 -25.46 -9.06
C ASN A 77 7.58 -25.92 -7.93
N MET A 78 6.60 -25.10 -7.50
CA MET A 78 5.72 -25.43 -6.37
C MET A 78 4.28 -25.03 -6.66
N LYS A 79 3.41 -26.04 -6.81
CA LYS A 79 1.97 -25.84 -7.09
C LYS A 79 1.17 -25.79 -5.80
N LEU A 80 1.42 -24.78 -4.97
CA LEU A 80 0.78 -24.62 -3.65
C LEU A 80 -0.75 -24.55 -3.70
N HIS A 81 -1.32 -24.11 -4.82
CA HIS A 81 -2.75 -23.99 -5.03
C HIS A 81 -3.45 -25.33 -5.31
N GLN A 82 -2.70 -26.38 -5.67
CA GLN A 82 -3.24 -27.72 -5.95
C GLN A 82 -3.21 -28.64 -4.74
N ARG A 83 -2.79 -28.09 -3.60
CA ARG A 83 -2.72 -28.82 -2.34
C ARG A 83 -4.12 -29.13 -1.81
N PRO A 84 -4.34 -30.29 -1.18
CA PRO A 84 -5.65 -30.66 -0.63
C PRO A 84 -6.11 -29.71 0.49
N GLU A 85 -5.19 -29.03 1.16
CA GLU A 85 -5.49 -28.07 2.22
C GLU A 85 -5.91 -26.67 1.69
N ALA A 86 -5.76 -26.44 0.39
CA ALA A 86 -6.12 -25.19 -0.26
C ALA A 86 -7.65 -24.97 -0.23
N PHE A 87 -8.06 -23.74 0.01
CA PHE A 87 -9.46 -23.33 -0.05
C PHE A 87 -9.77 -22.62 -1.36
N GLU A 88 -11.05 -22.58 -1.69
CA GLU A 88 -11.57 -21.92 -2.87
C GLU A 88 -12.16 -20.56 -2.50
N ILE A 89 -11.76 -19.52 -3.24
CA ILE A 89 -12.39 -18.20 -3.18
C ILE A 89 -13.52 -18.17 -4.22
N HIS A 90 -14.76 -18.15 -3.75
CA HIS A 90 -15.93 -18.07 -4.61
C HIS A 90 -16.16 -16.63 -5.09
N LEU A 91 -15.67 -16.33 -6.29
CA LEU A 91 -15.88 -15.04 -6.92
C LEU A 91 -17.01 -15.12 -7.94
N PRO A 92 -17.84 -14.07 -8.05
CA PRO A 92 -18.72 -13.94 -9.19
C PRO A 92 -17.91 -14.02 -10.49
N SER A 93 -18.38 -14.77 -11.48
CA SER A 93 -17.71 -15.01 -12.78
C SER A 93 -17.42 -13.74 -13.60
N LYS A 94 -17.88 -12.57 -13.13
CA LYS A 94 -17.85 -11.27 -13.81
C LYS A 94 -16.83 -10.28 -13.25
N TRP A 95 -15.82 -10.70 -12.49
CA TRP A 95 -14.83 -9.78 -11.90
C TRP A 95 -13.47 -9.80 -12.63
N PRO A 96 -13.35 -9.22 -13.84
CA PRO A 96 -12.08 -9.16 -14.60
C PRO A 96 -10.98 -8.33 -13.93
N TRP A 97 -11.32 -7.69 -12.81
CA TRP A 97 -10.49 -6.80 -12.02
C TRP A 97 -9.87 -7.50 -10.80
N PHE A 98 -10.25 -8.76 -10.54
CA PHE A 98 -9.67 -9.60 -9.49
C PHE A 98 -8.55 -10.49 -10.06
N TYR A 99 -7.39 -10.48 -9.42
CA TYR A 99 -6.16 -11.09 -9.95
C TYR A 99 -5.50 -12.14 -9.06
N LEU A 100 -6.08 -12.52 -7.91
CA LEU A 100 -5.59 -13.70 -7.19
C LEU A 100 -6.10 -14.98 -7.85
N ARG A 101 -5.39 -16.07 -7.64
CA ARG A 101 -5.88 -17.40 -8.04
C ARG A 101 -7.13 -17.76 -7.23
N ARG A 102 -8.04 -18.50 -7.85
CA ARG A 102 -9.27 -18.99 -7.21
C ARG A 102 -8.96 -19.95 -6.05
N GLN A 103 -7.97 -20.81 -6.20
CA GLN A 103 -7.49 -21.69 -5.14
C GLN A 103 -6.29 -21.06 -4.43
N GLN A 104 -6.40 -20.93 -3.11
CA GLN A 104 -5.38 -20.34 -2.25
C GLN A 104 -5.08 -21.29 -1.08
N LEU A 105 -3.79 -21.42 -0.74
CA LEU A 105 -3.40 -22.12 0.48
C LEU A 105 -3.50 -21.20 1.70
N LEU A 106 -3.19 -19.92 1.51
CA LEU A 106 -2.98 -18.92 2.55
C LEU A 106 -3.41 -17.55 2.04
N LEU A 107 -3.95 -16.74 2.93
CA LEU A 107 -4.16 -15.31 2.71
C LEU A 107 -2.91 -14.50 3.10
N PHE A 108 -2.74 -13.35 2.46
CA PHE A 108 -1.62 -12.47 2.73
C PHE A 108 -2.09 -11.03 2.88
N LEU A 109 -1.75 -10.41 4.02
CA LEU A 109 -1.99 -8.99 4.26
C LEU A 109 -0.68 -8.27 4.60
N GLN A 110 -0.47 -7.12 3.99
CA GLN A 110 0.54 -6.15 4.40
C GLN A 110 0.00 -5.33 5.57
N ASP A 111 0.90 -4.96 6.49
CA ASP A 111 0.60 -4.09 7.62
C ASP A 111 -0.02 -2.76 7.14
N PRO A 112 -1.28 -2.47 7.52
CA PRO A 112 -1.97 -1.29 7.06
C PRO A 112 -1.46 0.02 7.69
N THR A 113 -0.97 -0.01 8.93
CA THR A 113 -0.34 1.13 9.60
C THR A 113 0.94 1.53 8.87
N HIS A 114 1.73 0.53 8.45
CA HIS A 114 2.92 0.77 7.64
C HIS A 114 2.57 1.25 6.23
N LEU A 115 1.49 0.75 5.63
CA LEU A 115 1.01 1.24 4.34
C LEU A 115 0.58 2.71 4.41
N ALA A 116 -0.16 3.11 5.45
CA ALA A 116 -0.57 4.50 5.67
C ALA A 116 0.64 5.43 5.85
N THR A 117 1.61 5.04 6.68
CA THR A 117 2.83 5.83 6.87
C THR A 117 3.69 5.89 5.61
N LYS A 118 3.75 4.84 4.77
CA LYS A 118 4.40 4.90 3.44
C LYS A 118 3.74 5.92 2.52
N TRP A 119 2.41 6.00 2.51
CA TRP A 119 1.67 7.01 1.75
C TRP A 119 2.00 8.41 2.25
N ARG A 120 1.89 8.66 3.57
CA ARG A 120 2.32 9.94 4.16
C ARG A 120 3.76 10.29 3.80
N ASN A 121 4.70 9.38 4.01
CA ASN A 121 6.12 9.61 3.72
C ASN A 121 6.38 9.90 2.24
N ARG A 122 5.55 9.36 1.33
CA ARG A 122 5.65 9.67 -0.10
C ARG A 122 5.23 11.11 -0.40
N LEU A 123 4.19 11.61 0.26
CA LEU A 123 3.78 13.02 0.18
C LEU A 123 4.87 13.97 0.71
N LEU A 124 5.58 13.57 1.78
CA LEU A 124 6.67 14.35 2.39
C LEU A 124 8.01 14.26 1.65
N SER A 125 8.11 13.39 0.64
CA SER A 125 9.38 13.10 -0.02
C SER A 125 9.73 14.19 -1.04
N SER A 126 10.90 14.83 -0.88
CA SER A 126 11.46 15.76 -1.87
C SER A 126 11.77 15.12 -3.23
N ALA A 127 11.91 13.79 -3.26
CA ALA A 127 12.12 13.03 -4.50
C ALA A 127 10.81 12.74 -5.26
N ALA A 128 9.65 12.98 -4.64
CA ALA A 128 8.35 12.79 -5.26
C ALA A 128 7.84 14.10 -5.89
N GLN A 129 7.14 13.99 -7.00
CA GLN A 129 6.38 15.08 -7.63
C GLN A 129 4.99 14.54 -7.96
N LEU A 130 4.22 14.20 -6.93
CA LEU A 130 2.93 13.53 -7.09
C LEU A 130 1.96 14.41 -7.90
N MET A 131 1.27 13.82 -8.88
CA MET A 131 0.32 14.54 -9.72
C MET A 131 -0.88 13.69 -10.09
N MET A 132 -2.09 14.24 -10.01
CA MET A 132 -3.31 13.62 -10.55
C MET A 132 -3.99 14.58 -11.52
N GLY A 133 -4.13 14.16 -12.79
CA GLY A 133 -4.67 15.03 -13.84
C GLY A 133 -3.80 16.28 -14.04
N ARG A 134 -4.40 17.46 -13.87
CA ARG A 134 -3.69 18.76 -13.94
C ARG A 134 -3.28 19.29 -12.56
N GLN A 135 -3.61 18.57 -11.49
CA GLN A 135 -3.42 19.02 -10.12
C GLN A 135 -2.11 18.45 -9.55
N LEU A 136 -1.31 19.32 -8.94
CA LEU A 136 -0.15 18.92 -8.15
C LEU A 136 -0.61 18.45 -6.77
N ILE A 137 -0.03 17.37 -6.29
CA ILE A 137 -0.18 16.92 -4.90
C ILE A 137 1.08 17.36 -4.17
N SER A 138 0.91 18.26 -3.21
CA SER A 138 2.04 18.87 -2.50
C SER A 138 1.76 18.95 -1.01
N ILE A 139 2.82 18.72 -0.22
CA ILE A 139 2.82 19.02 1.21
C ILE A 139 2.80 20.52 1.48
N GLN A 140 3.29 21.34 0.54
CA GLN A 140 3.29 22.79 0.68
C GLN A 140 1.87 23.33 0.89
N HIS A 141 0.87 22.72 0.26
CA HIS A 141 -0.54 23.07 0.48
C HIS A 141 -0.97 22.95 1.95
N LEU A 142 -0.37 22.04 2.72
CA LEU A 142 -0.64 21.88 4.15
C LEU A 142 0.22 22.80 5.00
N GLN A 143 1.46 23.06 4.59
CA GLN A 143 2.30 24.07 5.21
C GLN A 143 1.65 25.46 5.12
N ASP A 144 1.12 25.80 3.95
CA ASP A 144 0.41 27.07 3.72
C ASP A 144 -0.82 27.20 4.61
N ILE A 145 -1.55 26.09 4.89
CA ILE A 145 -2.67 26.10 5.85
C ILE A 145 -2.17 26.32 7.28
N ILE A 146 -1.08 25.66 7.68
CA ILE A 146 -0.51 25.80 9.04
C ILE A 146 0.02 27.21 9.29
N ASP A 147 0.59 27.86 8.28
CA ASP A 147 1.19 29.19 8.39
C ASP A 147 0.20 30.32 8.00
N SER A 148 -1.05 30.00 7.64
CA SER A 148 -2.05 30.98 7.23
C SER A 148 -2.74 31.62 8.44
N ASP A 149 -2.92 32.95 8.41
CA ASP A 149 -3.73 33.67 9.41
C ASP A 149 -5.24 33.39 9.28
N ALA A 150 -5.68 32.75 8.19
CA ALA A 150 -7.09 32.47 7.94
C ALA A 150 -7.62 31.26 8.73
N TYR A 151 -6.73 30.40 9.22
CA TYR A 151 -7.09 29.19 9.95
C TYR A 151 -6.26 29.06 11.21
N SER A 152 -6.90 28.72 12.32
CA SER A 152 -6.22 28.40 13.56
C SER A 152 -5.92 26.90 13.66
N LYS A 153 -5.01 26.55 14.58
CA LYS A 153 -4.73 25.15 14.92
C LYS A 153 -5.99 24.36 15.34
N LEU A 154 -7.01 25.03 15.90
CA LEU A 154 -8.25 24.38 16.29
C LEU A 154 -9.09 23.98 15.08
N ASP A 155 -8.97 24.71 13.97
CA ASP A 155 -9.71 24.44 12.74
C ASP A 155 -9.10 23.25 11.97
N HIS A 156 -7.77 23.20 11.85
CA HIS A 156 -7.10 22.20 11.01
C HIS A 156 -6.42 21.06 11.79
N GLY A 157 -6.16 21.22 13.10
CA GLY A 157 -5.60 20.18 13.98
C GLY A 157 -4.13 19.79 13.74
N LEU A 158 -3.45 20.43 12.79
CA LEU A 158 -2.05 20.16 12.43
C LEU A 158 -1.06 21.00 13.23
N VAL A 159 0.14 20.46 13.41
CA VAL A 159 1.35 21.20 13.82
C VAL A 159 2.51 20.91 12.87
N ARG A 160 3.54 21.76 12.87
CA ARG A 160 4.71 21.60 11.96
C ARG A 160 5.39 20.23 12.06
N THR A 161 5.37 19.59 13.23
CA THR A 161 5.92 18.24 13.41
C THR A 161 5.12 17.16 12.67
N ASP A 162 3.82 17.37 12.42
CA ASP A 162 2.97 16.40 11.73
C ASP A 162 3.38 16.24 10.25
N ILE A 163 3.99 17.27 9.67
CA ILE A 163 4.50 17.29 8.29
C ILE A 163 6.04 17.19 8.21
N ASN A 164 6.69 16.84 9.31
CA ASN A 164 8.14 16.66 9.34
C ASN A 164 8.57 15.34 8.65
N PRO A 165 9.41 15.38 7.60
CA PRO A 165 9.87 14.18 6.89
C PRO A 165 10.85 13.30 7.68
N LYS A 166 11.43 13.81 8.78
CA LYS A 166 12.38 13.03 9.61
C LYS A 166 11.68 11.93 10.41
N ASP A 167 10.44 12.16 10.81
CA ASP A 167 9.65 11.21 11.60
C ASP A 167 8.81 10.30 10.68
N ARG A 168 9.46 9.24 10.22
CA ARG A 168 8.89 8.28 9.26
C ARG A 168 7.91 7.28 9.87
N GLN A 169 7.85 7.18 11.20
CA GLN A 169 7.02 6.19 11.92
C GLN A 169 5.74 6.79 12.50
N ASN A 170 5.55 8.10 12.36
CA ASN A 170 4.41 8.79 12.94
C ASN A 170 3.11 8.51 12.19
N TYR A 171 2.43 7.47 12.67
CA TYR A 171 1.08 7.12 12.26
C TYR A 171 0.05 8.15 12.73
N ARG A 172 0.23 8.76 13.90
CA ARG A 172 -0.67 9.80 14.42
C ARG A 172 -0.83 10.97 13.47
N SER A 173 0.24 11.34 12.77
CA SER A 173 0.16 12.33 11.69
C SER A 173 -0.75 11.89 10.54
N CYS A 174 -0.81 10.60 10.21
CA CYS A 174 -1.73 10.11 9.17
C CYS A 174 -3.19 10.32 9.58
N GLU A 175 -3.54 10.10 10.85
CA GLU A 175 -4.88 10.36 11.38
C GLU A 175 -5.23 11.84 11.28
N LYS A 176 -4.34 12.73 11.72
CA LYS A 176 -4.56 14.17 11.61
C LYS A 176 -4.66 14.66 10.17
N LEU A 177 -3.81 14.15 9.28
CA LEU A 177 -3.82 14.47 7.86
C LEU A 177 -5.10 14.00 7.14
N THR A 178 -5.88 13.15 7.78
CA THR A 178 -7.13 12.60 7.24
C THR A 178 -8.36 13.01 8.05
N SER A 179 -8.21 13.97 8.98
CA SER A 179 -9.33 14.52 9.73
C SER A 179 -10.35 15.20 8.81
N ASN A 180 -11.62 15.16 9.18
CA ASN A 180 -12.68 15.79 8.39
C ASN A 180 -12.48 17.31 8.28
N ASP A 181 -12.07 17.95 9.38
CA ASP A 181 -11.90 19.40 9.44
C ASP A 181 -10.82 19.86 8.47
N LEU A 182 -9.65 19.20 8.48
CA LEU A 182 -8.59 19.46 7.51
C LEU A 182 -9.06 19.18 6.08
N LEU A 183 -9.72 18.05 5.82
CA LEU A 183 -10.19 17.71 4.48
C LEU A 183 -11.20 18.73 3.94
N ASN A 184 -12.05 19.30 4.80
CA ASN A 184 -13.00 20.34 4.41
C ASN A 184 -12.26 21.63 4.02
N ILE A 185 -11.23 22.03 4.78
CA ILE A 185 -10.38 23.18 4.47
C ILE A 185 -9.60 22.95 3.15
N VAL A 186 -9.00 21.78 2.97
CA VAL A 186 -8.26 21.44 1.74
C VAL A 186 -9.21 21.32 0.53
N ARG A 187 -10.48 20.99 0.74
CA ARG A 187 -11.49 20.91 -0.32
C ARG A 187 -11.98 22.29 -0.77
N SER A 188 -12.03 23.28 0.12
CA SER A 188 -12.56 24.61 -0.20
C SER A 188 -11.68 25.39 -1.18
N ASN A 189 -10.38 25.06 -1.26
CA ASN A 189 -9.44 25.68 -2.18
C ASN A 189 -9.27 24.86 -3.47
N PRO A 190 -9.64 25.40 -4.66
CA PRO A 190 -9.51 24.67 -5.92
C PRO A 190 -8.07 24.24 -6.26
N LYS A 191 -7.06 25.01 -5.83
CA LYS A 191 -5.63 24.70 -6.08
C LYS A 191 -5.15 23.45 -5.34
N THR A 192 -5.84 23.05 -4.28
CA THR A 192 -5.47 21.91 -3.43
C THR A 192 -6.26 20.65 -3.74
N SER A 193 -7.08 20.66 -4.80
CA SER A 193 -7.93 19.52 -5.22
C SER A 193 -7.16 18.21 -5.36
N GLY A 194 -5.94 18.24 -5.91
CA GLY A 194 -5.09 17.05 -6.00
C GLY A 194 -4.71 16.51 -4.63
N THR A 195 -4.24 17.38 -3.72
CA THR A 195 -3.91 17.02 -2.34
C THR A 195 -5.15 16.51 -1.59
N PHE A 196 -6.32 17.12 -1.77
CA PHE A 196 -7.57 16.64 -1.18
C PHE A 196 -7.84 15.17 -1.59
N VAL A 197 -7.82 14.86 -2.89
CA VAL A 197 -8.06 13.49 -3.37
C VAL A 197 -7.01 12.54 -2.78
N TYR A 198 -5.74 12.93 -2.74
CA TYR A 198 -4.67 12.11 -2.18
C TYR A 198 -4.89 11.79 -0.69
N LEU A 199 -5.23 12.78 0.13
CA LEU A 199 -5.52 12.62 1.54
C LEU A 199 -6.83 11.84 1.77
N HIS A 200 -7.83 12.04 0.92
CA HIS A 200 -9.07 11.27 0.97
C HIS A 200 -8.83 9.78 0.69
N LEU A 201 -7.98 9.44 -0.28
CA LEU A 201 -7.57 8.05 -0.53
C LEU A 201 -6.82 7.46 0.68
N LEU A 202 -5.97 8.24 1.34
CA LEU A 202 -5.32 7.82 2.60
C LEU A 202 -6.36 7.56 3.70
N LYS A 203 -7.39 8.41 3.81
CA LYS A 203 -8.50 8.21 4.75
C LYS A 203 -9.25 6.91 4.47
N LEU A 204 -9.56 6.62 3.21
CA LEU A 204 -10.21 5.37 2.80
C LEU A 204 -9.34 4.13 3.11
N LEU A 205 -8.01 4.23 3.00
CA LEU A 205 -7.11 3.15 3.42
C LEU A 205 -7.17 2.89 4.93
N ILE A 206 -7.22 3.95 5.74
CA ILE A 206 -7.35 3.85 7.20
C ILE A 206 -8.71 3.21 7.56
N ALA A 207 -9.80 3.68 6.95
CA ALA A 207 -11.13 3.12 7.15
C ALA A 207 -11.20 1.64 6.74
N ALA A 208 -10.58 1.26 5.61
CA ALA A 208 -10.60 -0.11 5.13
C ALA A 208 -9.91 -1.10 6.10
N TYR A 209 -8.74 -0.74 6.63
CA TYR A 209 -7.85 -1.73 7.25
C TYR A 209 -7.47 -1.48 8.72
N ILE A 210 -7.72 -0.29 9.27
CA ILE A 210 -7.25 0.09 10.61
C ILE A 210 -8.40 0.42 11.54
N GLU A 211 -9.34 1.25 11.06
CA GLU A 211 -10.49 1.66 11.85
C GLU A 211 -11.31 0.43 12.25
N LYS A 212 -11.72 0.32 13.52
CA LYS A 212 -12.42 -0.88 14.04
C LYS A 212 -13.93 -0.83 13.88
N SER A 213 -14.49 0.39 13.85
CA SER A 213 -15.92 0.68 13.72
C SER A 213 -16.49 0.40 12.32
N THR A 214 -15.63 0.38 11.29
CA THR A 214 -16.06 0.22 9.90
C THR A 214 -16.61 -1.19 9.63
N THR A 215 -17.79 -1.25 9.02
CA THR A 215 -18.44 -2.51 8.63
C THR A 215 -17.68 -3.20 7.50
N ILE A 216 -17.87 -4.51 7.32
CA ILE A 216 -17.20 -5.28 6.25
C ILE A 216 -17.50 -4.69 4.87
N ALA A 217 -18.77 -4.32 4.61
CA ALA A 217 -19.18 -3.72 3.34
C ALA A 217 -18.46 -2.40 3.06
N GLU A 218 -18.37 -1.51 4.06
CA GLU A 218 -17.65 -0.24 3.94
C GLU A 218 -16.14 -0.44 3.76
N ARG A 219 -15.56 -1.46 4.40
CA ARG A 219 -14.14 -1.79 4.21
C ARG A 219 -13.86 -2.23 2.79
N LEU A 220 -14.69 -3.13 2.26
CA LEU A 220 -14.58 -3.61 0.88
C LEU A 220 -14.74 -2.44 -0.10
N HIS A 221 -15.76 -1.61 0.09
CA HIS A 221 -15.98 -0.42 -0.71
C HIS A 221 -14.76 0.50 -0.68
N SER A 222 -14.28 0.86 0.51
CA SER A 222 -13.13 1.76 0.68
C SER A 222 -11.85 1.20 0.07
N ALA A 223 -11.55 -0.08 0.32
CA ALA A 223 -10.39 -0.76 -0.25
C ALA A 223 -10.41 -0.74 -1.79
N TRP A 224 -11.54 -1.07 -2.39
CA TRP A 224 -11.67 -1.17 -3.84
C TRP A 224 -11.73 0.19 -4.54
N VAL A 225 -12.33 1.20 -3.91
CA VAL A 225 -12.24 2.59 -4.40
C VAL A 225 -10.78 3.01 -4.52
N VAL A 226 -9.96 2.75 -3.50
CA VAL A 226 -8.53 3.09 -3.55
C VAL A 226 -7.80 2.30 -4.65
N VAL A 227 -8.07 1.00 -4.79
CA VAL A 227 -7.50 0.18 -5.89
C VAL A 227 -7.83 0.77 -7.25
N PHE A 228 -9.10 1.06 -7.52
CA PHE A 228 -9.52 1.56 -8.82
C PHE A 228 -8.94 2.93 -9.13
N VAL A 229 -8.94 3.85 -8.16
CA VAL A 229 -8.33 5.16 -8.33
C VAL A 229 -6.82 5.03 -8.58
N CYS A 230 -6.12 4.16 -7.86
CA CYS A 230 -4.70 3.89 -8.11
C CYS A 230 -4.45 3.32 -9.51
N ARG A 231 -5.29 2.38 -9.99
CA ARG A 231 -5.19 1.81 -11.35
C ARG A 231 -5.41 2.87 -12.42
N LEU A 232 -6.46 3.69 -12.27
CA LEU A 232 -6.76 4.80 -13.18
C LEU A 232 -5.62 5.82 -13.20
N TRP A 233 -5.14 6.21 -12.03
CA TRP A 233 -4.02 7.13 -11.88
C TRP A 233 -2.75 6.61 -12.57
N TRP A 234 -2.40 5.34 -12.34
CA TRP A 234 -1.27 4.68 -13.00
C TRP A 234 -1.43 4.61 -14.52
N SER A 235 -2.63 4.25 -15.00
CA SER A 235 -2.94 4.16 -16.43
C SER A 235 -2.86 5.52 -17.11
N TRP A 236 -3.40 6.56 -16.48
CA TRP A 236 -3.32 7.94 -16.95
C TRP A 236 -1.86 8.43 -17.03
N LEU A 237 -1.04 8.19 -15.99
CA LEU A 237 0.38 8.56 -16.00
C LEU A 237 1.13 7.85 -17.14
N LYS A 238 0.88 6.55 -17.35
CA LYS A 238 1.43 5.82 -18.49
C LYS A 238 1.04 6.50 -19.80
N ASN A 239 -0.25 6.76 -20.02
CA ASN A 239 -0.72 7.37 -21.27
C ASN A 239 -0.12 8.76 -21.50
N LYS A 240 -0.04 9.63 -20.49
CA LYS A 240 0.60 10.94 -20.60
C LYS A 240 2.08 10.83 -20.98
N ILE A 241 2.79 9.89 -20.37
CA ILE A 241 4.20 9.64 -20.66
C ILE A 241 4.39 9.02 -22.05
N PHE A 242 3.47 8.19 -22.53
CA PHE A 242 3.48 7.66 -23.89
C PHE A 242 3.15 8.73 -24.93
N ALA A 243 2.16 9.59 -24.67
CA ALA A 243 1.79 10.70 -25.54
C ALA A 243 2.94 11.70 -25.72
N ASN A 244 3.68 12.01 -24.65
CA ASN A 244 4.85 12.89 -24.74
C ASN A 244 6.08 12.23 -25.43
N LYS A 245 6.01 10.95 -25.80
CA LYS A 245 7.12 10.19 -26.41
C LYS A 245 6.99 9.98 -27.91
N SER A 246 5.86 10.30 -28.53
CA SER A 246 5.71 10.27 -29.99
C SER A 246 6.63 11.27 -30.70
N SER A 247 7.27 12.18 -29.95
CA SER A 247 8.26 13.16 -30.43
C SER A 247 9.73 12.79 -30.20
N LEU A 248 10.07 11.58 -29.71
CA LEU A 248 11.46 11.22 -29.34
C LEU A 248 11.99 9.94 -30.01
N SER A 249 13.26 9.97 -30.40
CA SER A 249 13.96 8.92 -31.18
C SER A 249 14.15 7.59 -30.42
N PRO A 250 14.33 6.44 -31.12
CA PRO A 250 14.30 5.09 -30.53
C PRO A 250 15.38 4.77 -29.48
N ALA A 251 16.56 5.37 -29.59
CA ALA A 251 17.75 4.95 -28.83
C ALA A 251 17.71 5.32 -27.33
N THR A 252 16.94 6.34 -26.93
CA THR A 252 16.86 6.80 -25.53
C THR A 252 15.72 6.14 -24.72
N LYS A 253 14.95 5.22 -25.34
CA LYS A 253 13.63 4.78 -24.86
C LYS A 253 13.63 3.81 -23.66
N ASN A 254 14.69 3.04 -23.44
CA ASN A 254 14.64 1.91 -22.47
C ASN A 254 15.20 2.22 -21.07
N LYS A 255 16.22 3.07 -20.90
CA LYS A 255 16.79 3.41 -19.57
C LYS A 255 16.01 4.51 -18.81
N LYS A 256 15.40 5.48 -19.52
CA LYS A 256 14.53 6.54 -18.92
C LYS A 256 13.08 6.07 -18.63
N LYS A 257 12.70 4.86 -19.04
CA LYS A 257 11.32 4.33 -19.05
C LYS A 257 10.71 4.11 -17.65
N LYS A 258 11.53 3.71 -16.67
CA LYS A 258 11.08 3.26 -15.34
C LYS A 258 11.18 4.35 -14.27
N ASN A 259 12.17 5.23 -14.37
CA ASN A 259 12.40 6.31 -13.39
C ASN A 259 11.39 7.48 -13.49
N SER A 260 10.61 7.56 -14.58
CA SER A 260 9.72 8.70 -14.80
C SER A 260 8.36 8.56 -14.08
N ILE A 261 7.66 7.42 -14.18
CA ILE A 261 6.32 7.27 -13.57
C ILE A 261 6.41 7.29 -12.05
N ASP A 262 7.41 6.57 -11.50
CA ASP A 262 7.56 6.41 -10.06
C ASP A 262 7.67 7.77 -9.36
N LYS A 263 8.26 8.79 -10.01
CA LYS A 263 8.32 10.16 -9.50
C LYS A 263 6.95 10.79 -9.26
N TYR A 264 5.98 10.54 -10.14
CA TYR A 264 4.66 11.17 -10.13
C TYR A 264 3.57 10.32 -9.45
N PHE A 265 3.93 9.15 -8.95
CA PHE A 265 3.01 8.18 -8.36
C PHE A 265 3.43 7.78 -6.93
N ILE A 266 2.54 7.09 -6.23
CA ILE A 266 2.93 6.36 -5.02
C ILE A 266 4.01 5.31 -5.34
N THR A 267 4.76 4.88 -4.34
CA THR A 267 5.79 3.86 -4.56
C THR A 267 5.15 2.57 -5.06
N LYS A 268 5.85 1.85 -5.94
CA LYS A 268 5.36 0.57 -6.47
C LYS A 268 5.04 -0.45 -5.36
N THR A 269 5.78 -0.42 -4.26
CA THR A 269 5.49 -1.24 -3.08
C THR A 269 4.18 -0.87 -2.41
N ALA A 270 3.94 0.43 -2.19
CA ALA A 270 2.67 0.90 -1.63
C ALA A 270 1.50 0.52 -2.55
N TYR A 271 1.63 0.75 -3.86
CA TYR A 271 0.60 0.38 -4.83
C TYR A 271 0.27 -1.12 -4.81
N LEU A 272 1.30 -1.98 -4.87
CA LEU A 272 1.09 -3.43 -4.81
C LEU A 272 0.55 -3.90 -3.45
N SER A 273 0.84 -3.18 -2.36
CA SER A 273 0.29 -3.47 -1.03
C SER A 273 -1.20 -3.12 -0.95
N VAL A 274 -1.62 -1.99 -1.54
CA VAL A 274 -3.05 -1.65 -1.69
C VAL A 274 -3.78 -2.75 -2.45
N GLU A 275 -3.22 -3.17 -3.58
CA GLU A 275 -3.82 -4.21 -4.41
C GLU A 275 -3.91 -5.55 -3.66
N ILE A 276 -2.82 -6.05 -3.09
CA ILE A 276 -2.82 -7.37 -2.45
C ILE A 276 -3.75 -7.41 -1.24
N ASN A 277 -3.81 -6.35 -0.42
CA ASN A 277 -4.71 -6.29 0.73
C ASN A 277 -6.18 -6.33 0.29
N ALA A 278 -6.55 -5.55 -0.73
CA ALA A 278 -7.94 -5.50 -1.20
C ALA A 278 -8.42 -6.84 -1.77
N HIS A 279 -7.55 -7.56 -2.48
CA HIS A 279 -7.92 -8.88 -3.00
C HIS A 279 -8.05 -9.94 -1.90
N ASN A 280 -7.23 -9.86 -0.84
CA ASN A 280 -7.31 -10.80 0.27
C ASN A 280 -8.48 -10.50 1.23
N LEU A 281 -9.03 -9.28 1.20
CA LEU A 281 -10.17 -8.87 2.02
C LEU A 281 -11.51 -9.48 1.54
N LEU A 282 -11.56 -10.02 0.32
CA LEU A 282 -12.76 -10.62 -0.27
C LEU A 282 -12.99 -12.10 0.08
N TYR A 283 -12.10 -12.70 0.87
CA TYR A 283 -12.30 -14.02 1.45
C TYR A 283 -13.15 -13.91 2.72
#